data_AF-T0KZD3-F1
#
_entry.id   AF-T0KZD3-F1
#
_cell.length_a   1.000
_cell.length_b   1.000
_cell.length_c   1.000
_cell.angle_alpha   90.00
_cell.angle_beta   90.00
_cell.angle_gamma   90.00
#
_symmetry.space_group_name_H-M   'P 1'
#
loop_
_entity.id
_entity.type
_entity.pdbx_description
1 polymer ?
#
loop_
_entity_poly.entity_id
_entity_poly.type
_entity_poly.pdbx_seq_one_letter_code
_entity_poly.pdbx_strand_id
1 'polypeptide(L)'
;MASSTAFPSTDTGGPMSVIVSGSFANGSAFSHTIPASDGALIIESEDKDKIDGAWGGANASFGGRGLDSNETSFKVILNSFEYGVHGSLSLRSTLPSRYPCGLNAPGAEQ
;
A
#
# COMPACT_ATOMS: atom_id res chain seq x y z
N MET A 1 -13.48 10.38 -26.46
CA MET A 1 -12.22 9.67 -26.18
C MET A 1 -11.41 10.56 -25.26
N ALA A 2 -11.40 10.29 -23.94
CA ALA A 2 -10.58 11.05 -23.01
C ALA A 2 -9.20 10.38 -22.97
N SER A 3 -8.18 11.11 -23.45
CA SER A 3 -6.78 10.69 -23.35
C SER A 3 -6.38 10.78 -21.88
N SER A 4 -6.13 9.62 -21.26
CA SER A 4 -5.49 9.53 -19.96
C SER A 4 -4.01 9.85 -20.16
N THR A 5 -3.64 11.12 -20.00
CA THR A 5 -2.23 11.47 -19.83
C THR A 5 -1.80 10.95 -18.47
N ALA A 6 -1.10 9.83 -18.45
CA ALA A 6 -0.42 9.32 -17.27
C ALA A 6 0.39 10.44 -16.61
N PHE A 7 0.30 10.56 -15.28
CA PHE A 7 0.97 11.60 -14.52
C PHE A 7 2.50 11.47 -14.69
N PRO A 8 3.23 12.54 -15.08
CA PRO A 8 4.68 12.49 -15.11
C PRO A 8 5.21 12.41 -13.68
N SER A 9 5.58 11.20 -13.24
CA SER A 9 6.41 10.99 -12.04
C SER A 9 7.87 11.22 -12.44
N THR A 10 8.50 12.29 -11.96
CA THR A 10 9.93 12.57 -12.18
C THR A 10 10.86 11.76 -11.29
N ASP A 11 10.31 11.02 -10.34
CA ASP A 11 11.04 10.08 -9.50
C ASP A 11 10.68 8.67 -9.94
N THR A 12 11.66 7.92 -10.46
CA THR A 12 11.48 6.51 -10.81
C THR A 12 11.43 5.62 -9.57
N GLY A 13 11.65 6.18 -8.37
CA GLY A 13 11.78 5.44 -7.13
C GLY A 13 13.07 4.62 -7.10
N GLY A 14 13.65 4.44 -5.92
CA GLY A 14 14.59 3.35 -5.69
C GLY A 14 13.89 1.99 -5.81
N PRO A 15 14.59 0.87 -5.62
CA PRO A 15 13.97 -0.47 -5.63
C PRO A 15 12.81 -0.62 -4.63
N MET A 16 12.71 0.28 -3.64
CA MET A 16 11.59 0.40 -2.73
C MET A 16 11.03 1.83 -2.76
N SER A 17 9.72 1.95 -3.01
CA SER A 17 9.00 3.23 -2.99
C SER A 17 7.54 3.03 -2.59
N VAL A 18 6.93 4.10 -2.11
CA VAL A 18 5.49 4.19 -1.88
C VAL A 18 4.89 5.10 -2.94
N ILE A 19 3.96 4.57 -3.72
CA ILE A 19 3.26 5.32 -4.76
C ILE A 19 1.85 5.63 -4.27
N VAL A 20 1.50 6.91 -4.24
CA VAL A 20 0.17 7.39 -3.84
C VAL A 20 -0.43 8.16 -4.99
N SER A 21 -1.57 7.71 -5.49
CA SER A 21 -2.30 8.38 -6.56
C SER A 21 -3.78 8.43 -6.25
N GLY A 22 -4.47 9.42 -6.82
CA GLY A 22 -5.89 9.60 -6.61
C GLY A 22 -6.47 10.69 -7.51
N SER A 23 -7.79 10.73 -7.55
CA SER A 23 -8.55 11.76 -8.25
C SER A 23 -9.63 12.35 -7.35
N PHE A 24 -9.96 13.60 -7.61
CA PHE A 24 -11.02 14.34 -6.94
C PHE A 24 -12.21 14.49 -7.89
N ALA A 25 -13.41 14.62 -7.31
CA ALA A 25 -14.66 14.76 -8.08
C ALA A 25 -14.69 16.02 -8.98
N ASN A 26 -13.89 17.04 -8.65
CA ASN A 26 -13.74 18.24 -9.48
C ASN A 26 -12.85 18.02 -10.72
N GLY A 27 -12.34 16.82 -10.94
CA GLY A 27 -11.50 16.44 -12.08
C GLY A 27 -10.00 16.65 -11.86
N SER A 28 -9.55 17.19 -10.72
CA SER A 28 -8.12 17.21 -10.40
C SER A 28 -7.65 15.82 -9.96
N ALA A 29 -6.36 15.55 -10.16
CA ALA A 29 -5.77 14.27 -9.78
C ALA A 29 -4.29 14.46 -9.45
N PHE A 30 -3.75 13.51 -8.70
CA PHE A 30 -2.39 13.54 -8.19
C PHE A 30 -1.74 12.16 -8.29
N SER A 31 -0.42 12.16 -8.37
CA SER A 31 0.41 10.95 -8.31
C SER A 31 1.78 11.32 -7.75
N HIS A 32 2.14 10.72 -6.63
CA HIS A 32 3.43 10.90 -5.97
C HIS A 32 4.12 9.55 -5.85
N THR A 33 5.42 9.55 -6.14
CA THR A 33 6.33 8.44 -5.84
C THR A 33 7.26 8.92 -4.73
N ILE A 34 7.26 8.19 -3.61
CA ILE A 34 8.00 8.57 -2.40
C ILE A 34 9.05 7.49 -2.16
N PRO A 35 10.35 7.79 -2.28
CA PRO A 35 11.42 6.82 -2.05
C PRO A 35 11.41 6.32 -0.62
N ALA A 36 11.51 4.99 -0.45
CA ALA A 36 11.77 4.39 0.84
C ALA A 36 13.29 4.25 1.06
N SER A 37 13.98 5.40 1.21
CA SER A 37 15.46 5.47 1.24
C SER A 37 16.10 4.62 2.35
N ASP A 38 15.38 4.44 3.45
CA ASP A 38 15.87 3.70 4.62
C ASP A 38 15.39 2.22 4.59
N GLY A 39 14.78 1.81 3.47
CA GLY A 39 14.28 0.47 3.23
C GLY A 39 12.88 0.21 3.75
N ALA A 40 12.52 -1.07 3.80
CA ALA A 40 11.22 -1.54 4.28
C ALA A 40 11.37 -2.62 5.35
N LEU A 41 10.54 -2.56 6.38
CA LEU A 41 10.41 -3.57 7.43
C LEU A 41 9.01 -4.17 7.36
N ILE A 42 8.92 -5.48 7.16
CA ILE A 42 7.66 -6.23 7.15
C ILE A 42 7.72 -7.23 8.31
N ILE A 43 6.71 -7.21 9.17
CA ILE A 43 6.56 -8.07 10.33
C ILE A 43 5.21 -8.78 10.23
N GLU A 44 5.23 -10.10 10.29
CA GLU A 44 4.04 -10.93 10.41
C GLU A 44 4.01 -11.54 11.81
N SER A 45 2.81 -11.67 12.40
CA SER A 45 2.65 -12.39 13.67
C SER A 45 2.76 -13.91 13.47
N GLU A 46 3.17 -14.63 14.51
CA GLU A 46 3.31 -16.10 14.46
C GLU A 46 2.00 -16.81 14.09
N ASP A 47 0.87 -16.28 14.56
CA ASP A 47 -0.48 -16.76 14.27
C ASP A 47 -1.02 -16.30 12.91
N LYS A 48 -0.25 -15.50 12.15
CA LYS A 48 -0.61 -14.90 10.85
C LYS A 48 -1.88 -14.05 10.86
N ASP A 49 -2.38 -13.66 12.04
CA ASP A 49 -3.56 -12.81 12.16
C ASP A 49 -3.23 -11.31 11.96
N LYS A 50 -1.94 -10.96 11.96
CA LYS A 50 -1.47 -9.58 11.89
C LYS A 50 -0.28 -9.45 10.95
N ILE A 51 -0.27 -8.33 10.22
CA ILE A 51 0.86 -7.89 9.42
C ILE A 51 1.10 -6.41 9.68
N ASP A 52 2.36 -6.01 9.76
CA ASP A 52 2.78 -4.63 9.87
C ASP A 52 3.90 -4.38 8.86
N GLY A 53 3.83 -3.26 8.15
CA GLY A 53 4.80 -2.81 7.17
C GLY A 53 5.21 -1.36 7.44
N ALA A 54 6.49 -1.05 7.35
CA ALA A 54 7.01 0.31 7.47
C ALA A 54 8.03 0.58 6.36
N TRP A 55 7.87 1.69 5.66
CA TRP A 55 8.78 2.15 4.60
C TRP A 55 9.51 3.40 5.11
N GLY A 56 10.76 3.20 5.55
CA GLY A 56 11.61 4.26 6.07
C GLY A 56 12.09 5.20 4.95
N GLY A 57 12.36 6.46 5.26
CA GLY A 57 12.50 7.53 4.26
C GLY A 57 11.15 8.02 3.71
N ALA A 58 10.23 7.10 3.37
CA ALA A 58 8.89 7.47 2.91
C ALA A 58 7.96 7.90 4.05
N ASN A 59 8.29 7.61 5.31
CA ASN A 59 7.45 7.86 6.49
C ASN A 59 6.03 7.30 6.32
N ALA A 60 5.94 6.10 5.76
CA ALA A 60 4.69 5.41 5.47
C ALA A 60 4.63 4.08 6.23
N SER A 61 3.44 3.70 6.68
CA SER A 61 3.19 2.40 7.30
C SER A 61 1.86 1.80 6.90
N PHE A 62 1.80 0.47 6.98
CA PHE A 62 0.63 -0.36 6.75
C PHE A 62 0.47 -1.31 7.93
N GLY A 63 -0.76 -1.56 8.34
CA GLY A 63 -1.07 -2.58 9.34
C GLY A 63 -2.36 -3.29 8.98
N GLY A 64 -2.35 -4.62 9.02
CA GLY A 64 -3.52 -5.49 8.88
C GLY A 64 -3.78 -6.27 10.17
N ARG A 65 -5.05 -6.42 10.55
CA ARG A 65 -5.50 -7.14 11.76
C ARG A 65 -6.70 -8.02 11.43
N GLY A 66 -6.86 -9.14 12.12
CA GLY A 66 -8.02 -10.02 11.91
C GLY A 66 -7.98 -10.67 10.53
N LEU A 67 -6.79 -11.01 10.02
CA LEU A 67 -6.57 -11.44 8.62
C LEU A 67 -7.30 -12.75 8.28
N ASP A 68 -7.50 -13.61 9.28
CA ASP A 68 -8.23 -14.89 9.17
C ASP A 68 -9.66 -14.80 9.75
N SER A 69 -10.16 -13.59 10.00
CA SER A 69 -11.47 -13.35 10.59
C SER A 69 -12.42 -12.61 9.64
N ASN A 70 -13.72 -12.58 9.97
CA ASN A 70 -14.69 -11.73 9.26
C ASN A 70 -14.60 -10.25 9.64
N GLU A 71 -13.69 -9.87 10.54
CA GLU A 71 -13.49 -8.51 11.03
C GLU A 71 -12.16 -7.91 10.56
N THR A 72 -11.67 -8.35 9.39
CA THR A 72 -10.42 -7.86 8.83
C THR A 72 -10.43 -6.35 8.65
N SER A 73 -9.37 -5.72 9.13
CA SER A 73 -9.16 -4.28 8.99
C SER A 73 -7.73 -3.97 8.59
N PHE A 74 -7.59 -2.89 7.83
CA PHE A 74 -6.31 -2.37 7.39
C PHE A 74 -6.21 -0.89 7.72
N LYS A 75 -5.00 -0.45 8.06
CA LYS A 75 -4.68 0.95 8.30
C LYS A 75 -3.42 1.30 7.55
N VAL A 76 -3.49 2.33 6.73
CA VAL A 76 -2.33 2.97 6.11
C VAL A 76 -2.13 4.32 6.79
N ILE A 77 -0.89 4.65 7.13
CA ILE A 77 -0.51 5.98 7.63
C ILE A 77 0.56 6.51 6.70
N LEU A 78 0.39 7.75 6.25
CA LEU A 78 1.34 8.49 5.43
C LEU A 78 1.71 9.75 6.19
N ASN A 79 3.00 9.96 6.44
CA ASN A 79 3.53 11.16 7.11
C ASN A 79 4.64 11.80 6.26
N SER A 80 4.42 11.85 4.94
CA SER A 80 5.38 12.34 3.95
C SER A 80 5.13 13.82 3.65
N PHE A 81 5.27 14.67 4.68
CA PHE A 81 4.97 16.10 4.59
C PHE A 81 5.77 16.83 3.50
N GLU A 82 7.02 16.41 3.25
CA GLU A 82 7.87 16.95 2.20
C GLU A 82 7.28 16.77 0.79
N TYR A 83 6.46 15.73 0.60
CA TYR A 83 5.77 15.42 -0.64
C TYR A 83 4.32 15.93 -0.65
N GLY A 84 3.88 16.61 0.41
CA GLY A 84 2.49 17.06 0.57
C GLY A 84 1.48 15.92 0.78
N VAL A 85 1.95 14.70 1.04
CA VAL A 85 1.10 13.51 1.24
C VAL A 85 1.13 13.11 2.70
N HIS A 86 0.04 13.40 3.41
CA HIS A 86 -0.09 13.02 4.81
C HIS A 86 -1.53 12.65 5.18
N GLY A 87 -1.69 11.77 6.16
CA GLY A 87 -2.99 11.34 6.67
C GLY A 87 -3.05 9.84 6.95
N SER A 88 -4.26 9.33 7.15
CA SER A 88 -4.48 7.91 7.37
C SER A 88 -5.67 7.40 6.56
N LEU A 89 -5.53 6.21 5.99
CA LEU A 89 -6.60 5.46 5.34
C LEU A 89 -6.93 4.24 6.18
N SER A 90 -8.18 4.11 6.60
CA SER A 90 -8.69 2.92 7.29
C SER A 90 -9.64 2.17 6.37
N LEU A 91 -9.38 0.89 6.16
CA LEU A 91 -10.21 -0.02 5.38
C LEU A 91 -10.75 -1.11 6.30
N ARG A 92 -12.04 -1.42 6.18
CA ARG A 92 -12.65 -2.55 6.87
C ARG A 92 -13.25 -3.46 5.81
N SER A 93 -12.90 -4.74 5.85
CA SER A 93 -13.49 -5.69 4.92
C SER A 93 -14.96 -5.91 5.25
N THR A 94 -15.80 -5.99 4.22
CA THR A 94 -17.22 -6.37 4.33
C THR A 94 -17.48 -7.78 3.82
N LEU A 95 -16.44 -8.47 3.35
CA LEU A 95 -16.50 -9.82 2.79
C LEU A 95 -15.33 -10.66 3.34
N PRO A 96 -15.47 -12.00 3.38
CA PRO A 96 -14.36 -12.86 3.76
C PRO A 96 -13.14 -12.74 2.82
N SER A 97 -11.97 -13.07 3.33
CA SER A 97 -10.71 -13.14 2.57
C SER A 97 -10.85 -14.02 1.32
N ARG A 98 -10.31 -13.53 0.19
CA ARG A 98 -10.29 -14.25 -1.09
C ARG A 98 -8.85 -14.65 -1.42
N TYR A 99 -8.53 -15.90 -1.19
CA TYR A 99 -7.24 -16.45 -1.63
C TYR A 99 -7.33 -16.79 -3.12
N PRO A 100 -6.27 -16.53 -3.90
CA PRO A 100 -6.22 -16.94 -5.30
C PRO A 100 -6.43 -18.46 -5.41
N CYS A 101 -7.20 -18.89 -6.40
CA CYS A 101 -7.37 -20.31 -6.70
C CYS A 101 -6.07 -20.88 -7.28
N GLY A 102 -5.47 -21.88 -6.63
CA GLY A 102 -4.23 -22.51 -7.08
C GLY A 102 -3.30 -22.86 -5.91
N LEU A 103 -2.26 -23.64 -6.18
CA LEU A 103 -1.21 -23.91 -5.19
C LEU A 103 -0.32 -22.68 -5.06
N ASN A 104 -0.48 -21.92 -3.97
CA ASN A 104 0.60 -21.05 -3.49
C ASN A 104 1.66 -21.94 -2.81
N ALA A 105 2.40 -22.72 -3.61
CA ALA A 105 3.50 -23.56 -3.15
C ALA A 105 4.84 -22.95 -3.58
N PRO A 106 5.87 -22.93 -2.72
CA PRO A 106 7.22 -22.57 -3.13
C PRO A 106 7.68 -23.48 -4.28
N GLY A 107 8.01 -22.90 -5.44
CA GLY A 107 8.50 -23.63 -6.61
C GLY A 107 7.48 -24.00 -7.69
N ALA A 108 6.28 -23.38 -7.71
CA ALA A 108 5.38 -23.52 -8.85
C ALA A 108 5.84 -22.63 -10.03
N GLU A 109 6.45 -23.25 -11.05
CA GLU A 109 6.55 -22.66 -12.39
C GLU A 109 5.27 -22.94 -13.19
N GLN A 110 4.98 -22.07 -14.16
CA GLN A 110 3.75 -22.00 -14.95
C GLN A 110 3.42 -23.27 -15.74
#